data_AF-A0A163EQ19-F1
#
_entry.id   AF-A0A163EQ19-F1
#
_cell.length_a   1.000
_cell.length_b   1.000
_cell.length_c   1.000
_cell.angle_alpha   90.00
_cell.angle_beta   90.00
_cell.angle_gamma   90.00
#
_symmetry.space_group_name_H-M   'P 1'
#
loop_
_entity.id
_entity.type
_entity.pdbx_description
1 polymer ?
#
loop_
_entity_poly.entity_id
_entity_poly.type
_entity_poly.pdbx_seq_one_letter_code
_entity_poly.pdbx_strand_id
1 'polypeptide(L)'
;MKQVFPLLPLIIWTVLLPSKSNEFKCPGDNNYELSYCASQALKRSNSSLESQLKASTFEAWKDAIGEVCAEAYAPYSQGTIYPLMLMRCDENLNQTLLEEMKGLGERQ
;
A
#
# COMPACT_ATOMS: atom_id res chain seq x y z
N MET A 1 62.57 18.52 0.22
CA MET A 1 61.32 18.55 -0.55
C MET A 1 60.72 17.15 -0.52
N LYS A 2 59.70 16.90 0.32
CA LYS A 2 58.98 15.61 0.38
C LYS A 2 57.61 15.83 -0.25
N GLN A 3 57.41 15.25 -1.43
CA GLN A 3 56.09 15.21 -2.05
C GLN A 3 55.24 14.19 -1.30
N VAL A 4 54.16 14.69 -0.71
CA VAL A 4 53.10 13.87 -0.12
C VAL A 4 52.01 13.77 -1.19
N PHE A 5 51.88 12.60 -1.79
CA PHE A 5 50.72 12.27 -2.63
C PHE A 5 49.48 12.23 -1.71
N PRO A 6 48.45 13.06 -1.92
CA PRO A 6 47.19 12.88 -1.23
C PRO A 6 46.47 11.72 -1.93
N LEU A 7 46.43 10.57 -1.26
CA LEU A 7 45.49 9.51 -1.59
C LEU A 7 44.07 10.06 -1.45
N LEU A 8 43.36 10.08 -2.58
CA LEU A 8 41.91 10.19 -2.73
C LEU A 8 41.12 9.63 -1.53
N PRO A 9 40.01 10.30 -1.16
CA PRO A 9 38.78 9.57 -0.91
C PRO A 9 37.73 10.05 -1.90
N LEU A 10 37.75 9.46 -3.10
CA LEU A 10 36.67 9.58 -4.10
C LEU A 10 35.68 8.45 -3.83
N ILE A 11 35.09 8.42 -2.63
CA ILE A 11 34.08 7.43 -2.24
C ILE A 11 33.03 8.11 -1.35
N ILE A 12 32.39 9.17 -1.86
CA ILE A 12 31.14 9.68 -1.28
C ILE A 12 30.21 10.02 -2.44
N TRP A 13 29.90 9.04 -3.30
CA TRP A 13 28.88 9.18 -4.35
C TRP A 13 28.12 7.88 -4.64
N THR A 14 28.15 6.91 -3.72
CA THR A 14 27.05 5.94 -3.65
C THR A 14 25.89 6.63 -2.96
N VAL A 15 25.28 7.55 -3.69
CA VAL A 15 23.94 8.06 -3.44
C VAL A 15 23.09 6.82 -3.12
N LEU A 16 22.54 6.77 -1.91
CA LEU A 16 21.37 5.97 -1.60
C LEU A 16 20.25 6.48 -2.49
N LEU A 17 20.25 6.07 -3.76
CA LEU A 17 19.03 6.05 -4.55
C LEU A 17 18.17 5.01 -3.84
N PRO A 18 17.04 5.39 -3.22
CA PRO A 18 16.06 4.39 -2.86
C PRO A 18 15.80 3.61 -4.14
N SER A 19 16.13 2.32 -4.12
CA SER A 19 15.66 1.39 -5.13
C SER A 19 14.15 1.58 -5.16
N LYS A 20 13.66 2.34 -6.15
CA LYS A 20 12.26 2.31 -6.53
C LYS A 20 12.09 0.90 -7.08
N SER A 21 11.88 -0.05 -6.16
CA SER A 21 11.55 -1.43 -6.46
C SER A 21 10.57 -1.37 -7.61
N ASN A 22 10.94 -1.91 -8.77
CA ASN A 22 10.21 -1.78 -10.02
C ASN A 22 8.71 -1.72 -9.74
N GLU A 23 8.14 -0.52 -9.81
CA GLU A 23 6.74 -0.32 -9.53
C GLU A 23 6.03 -1.03 -10.66
N PHE A 24 5.59 -2.27 -10.37
CA PHE A 24 4.91 -3.11 -11.33
C PHE A 24 3.76 -2.26 -11.86
N LYS A 25 3.87 -1.85 -13.12
CA LYS A 25 2.77 -1.14 -13.77
C LYS A 25 1.59 -2.07 -13.72
N CYS A 26 0.47 -1.55 -13.28
CA CYS A 26 -0.79 -2.25 -13.20
C CYS A 26 -1.64 -1.85 -14.41
N PRO A 27 -1.35 -2.36 -15.62
CA PRO A 27 -2.13 -2.01 -16.80
C PRO A 27 -3.56 -2.55 -16.68
N GLY A 28 -3.73 -3.73 -16.08
CA GLY A 28 -5.05 -4.30 -15.81
C GLY A 28 -5.71 -4.88 -17.07
N ASP A 29 -4.91 -5.38 -18.01
CA ASP A 29 -5.39 -5.83 -19.32
C ASP A 29 -6.09 -7.19 -19.26
N ASN A 30 -5.89 -7.94 -18.17
CA ASN A 30 -6.55 -9.21 -17.92
C ASN A 30 -6.90 -9.40 -16.44
N ASN A 31 -7.75 -10.39 -16.16
CA ASN A 31 -8.27 -10.66 -14.82
C ASN A 31 -7.17 -11.04 -13.81
N TYR A 32 -6.09 -11.68 -14.25
CA TYR A 32 -4.97 -12.03 -13.38
C TYR A 32 -4.24 -10.77 -12.92
N GLU A 33 -3.92 -9.87 -13.86
CA GLU A 33 -3.29 -8.59 -13.56
C GLU A 33 -4.17 -7.70 -12.69
N LEU A 34 -5.47 -7.63 -12.98
CA LEU A 34 -6.42 -6.87 -12.16
C LEU A 34 -6.43 -7.36 -10.71
N SER A 35 -6.45 -8.68 -10.52
CA SER A 35 -6.46 -9.30 -9.18
C SER A 35 -5.13 -9.12 -8.46
N TYR A 36 -4.01 -9.30 -9.16
CA TYR A 36 -2.69 -9.05 -8.61
C TYR A 36 -2.51 -7.59 -8.20
N CYS A 37 -2.98 -6.66 -9.01
CA CYS A 37 -2.88 -5.24 -8.72
C CYS A 37 -3.75 -4.82 -7.53
N ALA A 38 -4.97 -5.35 -7.43
CA ALA A 38 -5.81 -5.12 -6.26
C ALA A 38 -5.18 -5.67 -4.99
N SER A 39 -4.58 -6.86 -5.02
CA SER A 39 -3.93 -7.43 -3.83
C SER A 39 -2.70 -6.61 -3.38
N GLN A 40 -1.90 -6.12 -4.34
CA GLN A 40 -0.76 -5.26 -4.05
C GLN A 40 -1.18 -3.87 -3.57
N ALA A 41 -2.30 -3.32 -4.04
CA ALA A 41 -2.87 -2.08 -3.53
C ALA A 41 -3.38 -2.25 -2.09
N LEU A 42 -4.17 -3.29 -1.84
CA LEU A 42 -4.66 -3.62 -0.50
C LEU A 42 -3.52 -3.83 0.50
N LYS A 43 -2.47 -4.55 0.10
CA LYS A 43 -1.28 -4.75 0.94
C LYS A 43 -0.62 -3.43 1.34
N ARG A 44 -0.48 -2.49 0.39
CA ARG A 44 0.12 -1.18 0.65
C ARG A 44 -0.75 -0.30 1.55
N SER A 45 -2.07 -0.29 1.32
CA SER A 45 -2.99 0.48 2.16
C SER A 45 -3.07 -0.09 3.59
N ASN A 46 -3.12 -1.42 3.73
CA ASN A 46 -3.03 -2.10 5.03
C ASN A 46 -1.75 -1.72 5.78
N SER A 47 -0.58 -1.83 5.15
CA SER A 47 0.69 -1.46 5.79
C SER A 47 0.74 0.02 6.19
N SER A 48 0.11 0.91 5.41
CA SER A 48 0.04 2.34 5.72
C SER A 48 -0.83 2.62 6.94
N LEU A 49 -1.98 1.93 7.06
CA LEU A 49 -2.85 2.02 8.24
C LEU A 49 -2.22 1.40 9.48
N GLU A 50 -1.62 0.22 9.34
CA GLU A 50 -0.94 -0.48 10.44
C GLU A 50 0.16 0.39 11.07
N SER A 51 0.85 1.21 10.27
CA SER A 51 1.86 2.15 10.76
C SER A 51 1.31 3.33 11.59
N GLN A 52 0.02 3.63 11.47
CA GLN A 52 -0.65 4.78 12.09
C GLN A 52 -1.60 4.40 13.22
N LEU A 53 -2.13 3.18 13.19
CA LEU A 53 -3.10 2.67 14.14
C LEU A 53 -2.44 1.78 15.19
N LYS A 54 -3.07 1.67 16.36
CA LYS A 54 -2.74 0.59 17.30
C LYS A 54 -3.12 -0.75 16.67
N ALA A 55 -2.32 -1.79 16.91
CA ALA A 55 -2.58 -3.13 16.36
C ALA A 55 -4.01 -3.62 16.59
N SER A 56 -4.55 -3.45 17.80
CA SER A 56 -5.94 -3.86 18.09
C SER A 56 -6.99 -3.05 17.32
N THR A 57 -6.74 -1.77 17.06
CA THR A 57 -7.62 -0.91 16.26
C THR A 57 -7.53 -1.29 14.78
N PHE A 58 -6.34 -1.61 14.28
CA PHE A 58 -6.15 -2.06 12.91
C PHE A 58 -6.85 -3.39 12.62
N GLU A 59 -6.74 -4.37 13.52
CA GLU A 59 -7.45 -5.64 13.37
C GLU A 59 -8.97 -5.46 13.44
N ALA A 60 -9.48 -4.69 14.41
CA ALA A 60 -10.91 -4.39 14.47
C ALA A 60 -11.42 -3.64 13.23
N TRP A 61 -10.61 -2.75 12.65
CA TRP A 61 -10.91 -2.07 11.40
C TRP A 61 -11.01 -3.06 10.22
N LYS A 62 -10.03 -3.95 10.07
CA LYS A 62 -10.04 -4.99 9.03
C LYS A 62 -11.28 -5.88 9.11
N ASP A 63 -11.63 -6.32 10.30
CA ASP A 63 -12.81 -7.15 10.52
C ASP A 63 -14.09 -6.40 10.12
N ALA A 64 -14.22 -5.14 10.57
CA ALA A 64 -15.39 -4.32 10.28
C ALA A 64 -15.57 -4.04 8.78
N ILE A 65 -14.50 -3.65 8.08
CA ILE A 65 -14.60 -3.40 6.62
C ILE A 65 -14.81 -4.70 5.85
N GLY A 66 -14.23 -5.82 6.30
CA GLY A 66 -14.42 -7.13 5.66
C GLY A 66 -15.89 -7.56 5.68
N GLU A 67 -16.58 -7.38 6.81
CA GLU A 67 -18.02 -7.62 6.92
C GLU A 67 -18.84 -6.70 6.01
N VAL A 68 -18.56 -5.39 6.03
CA VAL A 68 -19.25 -4.40 5.19
C VAL A 68 -19.07 -4.71 3.70
N CYS A 69 -17.86 -5.03 3.27
CA CYS A 69 -17.55 -5.33 1.88
C CYS A 69 -18.15 -6.66 1.43
N ALA A 70 -18.16 -7.68 2.29
CA ALA A 70 -18.83 -8.95 2.02
C ALA A 70 -20.34 -8.77 1.81
N GLU A 71 -20.99 -7.98 2.67
CA GLU A 71 -22.43 -7.68 2.54
C GLU A 71 -22.70 -6.87 1.26
N ALA A 72 -21.93 -5.81 1.01
CA ALA A 72 -22.11 -4.94 -0.15
C ALA A 72 -21.98 -5.70 -1.49
N TYR A 73 -21.12 -6.71 -1.55
CA TYR A 73 -20.86 -7.48 -2.76
C TYR A 73 -21.43 -8.92 -2.73
N ALA A 74 -22.27 -9.26 -1.74
CA ALA A 74 -22.94 -10.55 -1.64
C ALA A 74 -23.66 -11.01 -2.94
N PRO A 75 -24.28 -10.12 -3.74
CA PRO A 75 -24.88 -10.51 -5.03
C PRO A 75 -23.90 -11.13 -6.03
N TYR A 76 -22.59 -10.86 -5.89
CA TYR A 76 -21.55 -11.39 -6.77
C TYR A 76 -20.87 -12.64 -6.22
N SER A 77 -21.26 -13.14 -5.03
CA SER A 77 -20.56 -14.22 -4.30
C SER A 77 -20.28 -15.51 -5.09
N GLN A 78 -21.08 -15.81 -6.10
CA GLN A 78 -20.92 -17.00 -6.97
C GLN A 78 -20.00 -16.75 -8.18
N GLY A 79 -19.58 -15.51 -8.42
CA GLY A 79 -18.79 -15.10 -9.58
C GLY A 79 -17.28 -15.05 -9.29
N THR A 80 -16.47 -15.30 -10.32
CA THR A 80 -15.00 -15.19 -10.24
C THR A 80 -14.50 -13.76 -10.02
N ILE A 81 -15.38 -12.77 -10.19
CA ILE A 81 -15.08 -11.35 -9.90
C ILE A 81 -15.15 -11.03 -8.40
N TYR A 82 -15.83 -11.85 -7.59
CA TYR A 82 -16.09 -11.55 -6.18
C TYR A 82 -14.81 -11.25 -5.36
N PRO A 83 -13.73 -12.03 -5.45
CA PRO A 83 -12.50 -11.72 -4.72
C PRO A 83 -11.90 -10.36 -5.11
N LEU A 84 -11.98 -9.99 -6.40
CA LEU A 84 -11.51 -8.69 -6.88
C LEU A 84 -12.34 -7.54 -6.28
N MET A 85 -13.66 -7.71 -6.16
CA MET A 85 -14.54 -6.72 -5.57
C MET A 85 -14.23 -6.50 -4.09
N LEU A 86 -14.05 -7.59 -3.32
CA LEU A 86 -13.68 -7.51 -1.91
C LEU A 86 -12.34 -6.78 -1.73
N MET A 87 -11.29 -7.19 -2.45
CA MET A 87 -9.97 -6.56 -2.32
C MET A 87 -9.99 -5.06 -2.64
N ARG A 88 -10.76 -4.64 -3.66
CA ARG A 88 -10.91 -3.22 -4.01
C ARG A 88 -11.73 -2.45 -2.98
N CYS A 89 -12.76 -3.08 -2.41
CA CYS A 89 -13.58 -2.46 -1.38
C CYS A 89 -12.75 -2.16 -0.12
N ASP A 90 -12.03 -3.17 0.39
CA ASP A 90 -11.15 -3.03 1.54
C ASP A 90 -10.09 -1.95 1.29
N GLU A 91 -9.48 -1.96 0.10
CA GLU A 91 -8.46 -0.99 -0.27
C GLU A 91 -8.99 0.44 -0.33
N ASN A 92 -10.16 0.65 -0.95
CA ASN A 92 -10.79 1.96 -1.02
C ASN A 92 -11.13 2.49 0.39
N LEU A 93 -11.72 1.66 1.26
CA LEU A 93 -12.04 2.06 2.63
C LEU A 93 -10.78 2.39 3.41
N ASN A 94 -9.69 1.65 3.22
CA ASN A 94 -8.41 1.99 3.82
C ASN A 94 -7.88 3.35 3.35
N GLN A 95 -7.95 3.65 2.05
CA GLN A 95 -7.54 4.95 1.52
C GLN A 95 -8.40 6.09 2.09
N THR A 96 -9.72 5.90 2.16
CA THR A 96 -10.62 6.88 2.78
C THR A 96 -10.23 7.15 4.23
N LEU A 97 -9.98 6.12 5.04
CA LEU A 97 -9.54 6.32 6.42
C LEU A 97 -8.19 7.06 6.50
N LEU A 98 -7.23 6.71 5.63
CA LEU A 98 -5.94 7.40 5.54
C LEU A 98 -6.10 8.89 5.21
N GLU A 99 -7.03 9.23 4.32
CA GLU A 99 -7.33 10.62 3.96
C GLU A 99 -7.99 11.38 5.11
N GLU A 100 -8.98 10.77 5.77
CA GLU A 100 -9.63 11.37 6.94
C GLU A 100 -8.64 11.64 8.08
N MET A 101 -7.70 10.71 8.33
CA MET A 101 -6.66 10.88 9.36
C MET A 101 -5.71 12.03 9.04
N LYS A 102 -5.35 12.27 7.76
CA LYS A 102 -4.58 13.47 7.37
C LYS A 102 -5.34 14.74 7.71
N GLY A 103 -6.63 14.79 7.39
CA GLY A 103 -7.49 15.93 7.66
C GLY A 103 -7.70 16.23 9.16
N LEU A 104 -7.48 15.24 10.05
CA LEU A 104 -7.49 15.45 11.50
C LEU A 104 -6.19 16.08 12.02
N GLY A 105 -5.06 15.81 11.36
CA GLY A 105 -3.76 16.41 11.69
C GLY A 105 -3.60 17.85 11.19
N GLU A 106 -4.24 18.21 10.07
CA GLU A 106 -4.21 19.57 9.50
C GLU A 106 -5.16 20.56 10.19
N ARG A 107 -6.17 20.04 10.92
CA ARG A 107 -7.16 20.84 11.65
C ARG A 107 -6.77 21.12 13.11
N GLN A 108 -5.56 20.74 13.53
CA GLN A 108 -4.97 21.04 14.84
C GLN A 108 -3.89 22.12 14.71
#